data_AF-M7WR81-F1
#
_entry.id   AF-M7WR81-F1
#
_cell.length_a   1.000
_cell.length_b   1.000
_cell.length_c   1.000
_cell.angle_alpha   90.00
_cell.angle_beta   90.00
_cell.angle_gamma   90.00
#
_symmetry.space_group_name_H-M   'P 1'
#
loop_
_entity.id
_entity.type
_entity.pdbx_description
1 polymer ?
#
loop_
_entity_poly.entity_id
_entity_poly.type
_entity_poly.pdbx_seq_one_letter_code
_entity_poly.pdbx_strand_id
1 'polypeptide(L)'
;MNRLQAPCTCLRAALTPRAALARPAAASIANPWISRRALHAQASVPHERRVPEPRGDFKDPVSLLAVSKRGLEEFAEKVGSWEDLFTKSGAELREAGMTIKQSKYCLWLLEKYRQGFNPAVVAIPPKPKKKFRGWGPKIQHGVRVKR
;
A
#
# COMPACT_ATOMS: atom_id res chain seq x y z
N MET A 1 5.60 47.25 -56.90
CA MET A 1 5.87 46.94 -55.48
C MET A 1 7.36 46.68 -55.35
N ASN A 2 8.09 47.72 -54.96
CA ASN A 2 9.53 47.85 -55.06
C ASN A 2 10.23 47.22 -53.85
N ARG A 3 11.19 46.32 -54.07
CA ARG A 3 12.16 45.91 -53.04
C ARG A 3 13.32 46.91 -53.06
N LEU A 4 13.31 47.81 -52.08
CA LEU A 4 14.48 48.60 -51.69
C LEU A 4 15.08 47.94 -50.45
N GLN A 5 16.39 47.65 -50.48
CA GLN A 5 17.34 48.03 -49.41
C GLN A 5 18.75 47.52 -49.71
N ALA A 6 19.55 48.49 -50.17
CA ALA A 6 20.84 48.99 -49.68
C ALA A 6 22.05 48.07 -49.36
N PRO A 7 23.29 48.61 -49.53
CA PRO A 7 24.54 47.87 -49.52
C PRO A 7 25.49 48.23 -48.35
N CYS A 8 26.70 47.66 -48.42
CA CYS A 8 27.98 48.15 -47.89
C CYS A 8 28.50 47.59 -46.56
N THR A 9 29.59 46.84 -46.73
CA THR A 9 30.74 46.58 -45.85
C THR A 9 31.28 47.82 -45.14
N CYS A 10 31.87 47.65 -43.94
CA CYS A 10 33.24 48.06 -43.61
C CYS A 10 33.64 47.82 -42.12
N LEU A 11 34.86 47.27 -41.96
CA LEU A 11 35.92 47.55 -40.98
C LEU A 11 35.85 47.16 -39.47
N ARG A 12 36.65 46.12 -39.15
CA ARG A 12 37.81 46.04 -38.22
C ARG A 12 37.94 47.00 -37.01
N ALA A 13 38.19 46.41 -35.83
CA ALA A 13 39.42 46.52 -34.99
C ALA A 13 39.17 45.78 -33.65
N ALA A 14 39.84 44.66 -33.34
CA ALA A 14 41.12 44.53 -32.63
C ALA A 14 41.17 45.13 -31.20
N LEU A 15 41.20 44.27 -30.16
CA LEU A 15 42.23 44.18 -29.09
C LEU A 15 41.70 43.44 -27.83
N THR A 16 42.60 42.60 -27.30
CA THR A 16 42.54 41.64 -26.18
C THR A 16 42.57 42.31 -24.78
N PRO A 17 42.79 41.58 -23.65
CA PRO A 17 42.02 40.51 -23.01
C PRO A 17 41.71 40.86 -21.53
N ARG A 18 40.84 40.12 -20.84
CA ARG A 18 40.88 40.10 -19.37
C ARG A 18 40.54 38.71 -18.84
N ALA A 19 41.58 38.03 -18.36
CA ALA A 19 41.54 36.76 -17.69
C ALA A 19 40.53 36.80 -16.54
N ALA A 20 39.39 36.12 -16.72
CA ALA A 20 38.50 35.79 -15.62
C ALA A 20 39.05 34.53 -14.97
N LEU A 21 39.71 34.70 -13.82
CA LEU A 21 40.08 33.60 -12.93
C LEU A 21 38.81 32.82 -12.60
N ALA A 22 38.74 31.60 -13.13
CA ALA A 22 37.68 30.65 -12.83
C ALA A 22 37.69 30.38 -11.32
N ARG A 23 36.56 30.69 -10.65
CA ARG A 23 36.30 30.26 -9.27
C ARG A 23 36.41 28.73 -9.26
N PRO A 24 37.22 28.12 -8.38
CA PRO A 24 37.21 26.67 -8.25
C PRO A 24 35.80 26.25 -7.86
N ALA A 25 35.22 25.35 -8.67
CA ALA A 25 33.98 24.69 -8.36
C ALA A 25 34.11 24.11 -6.95
N ALA A 26 33.28 24.56 -6.02
CA ALA A 26 33.15 23.94 -4.72
C ALA A 26 32.78 22.47 -4.98
N ALA A 27 33.74 21.57 -4.78
CA ALA A 27 33.48 20.14 -4.76
C ALA A 27 32.43 19.89 -3.70
N SER A 28 31.21 19.58 -4.14
CA SER A 28 30.15 19.10 -3.26
C SER A 28 30.65 17.78 -2.69
N ILE A 29 31.11 17.82 -1.44
CA ILE A 29 31.45 16.63 -0.66
C ILE A 29 30.11 15.95 -0.40
N ALA A 30 29.68 15.11 -1.34
CA ALA A 30 28.52 14.26 -1.19
C ALA A 30 28.76 13.38 0.02
N ASN A 31 28.11 13.74 1.14
CA ASN A 31 28.25 13.07 2.41
C ASN A 31 27.79 11.61 2.22
N PRO A 32 28.67 10.59 2.32
CA PRO A 32 28.31 9.19 2.06
C PRO A 32 27.41 8.60 3.14
N TRP A 33 26.98 9.43 4.10
CA TRP A 33 26.20 9.03 5.26
C TRP A 33 24.69 9.27 5.12
N ILE A 34 24.20 9.54 3.90
CA ILE A 34 22.79 9.25 3.60
C ILE A 34 22.73 7.80 3.16
N SER A 35 22.77 6.91 4.17
CA SER A 35 22.37 5.52 4.00
C SER A 35 20.94 5.52 3.45
N ARG A 36 20.81 5.36 2.12
CA ARG A 36 19.53 5.10 1.48
C ARG A 36 19.02 3.79 2.06
N ARG A 37 18.19 3.86 3.11
CA ARG A 37 17.45 2.70 3.58
C ARG A 37 16.67 2.18 2.38
N ALA A 38 16.99 0.99 1.91
CA ALA A 38 16.30 0.31 0.82
C ALA A 38 14.92 -0.20 1.29
N LEU A 39 14.08 0.70 1.83
CA LEU A 39 12.74 0.38 2.34
C LEU A 39 11.72 0.13 1.23
N HIS A 40 12.12 0.32 -0.04
CA HIS A 40 11.26 0.11 -1.21
C HIS A 40 11.59 -1.15 -2.03
N ALA A 41 12.51 -2.02 -1.56
CA ALA A 41 12.88 -3.23 -2.28
C ALA A 41 11.70 -4.21 -2.48
N GLN A 42 10.71 -4.21 -1.58
CA GLN A 42 9.51 -5.04 -1.73
C GLN A 42 8.50 -4.48 -2.75
N ALA A 43 8.57 -3.19 -3.07
CA ALA A 43 7.65 -2.57 -4.03
C ALA A 43 8.00 -2.93 -5.49
N SER A 44 9.26 -3.27 -5.78
CA SER A 44 9.72 -3.65 -7.12
C SER A 44 9.48 -5.12 -7.49
N VAL A 45 9.01 -5.95 -6.56
CA VAL A 45 8.67 -7.36 -6.87
C VAL A 45 7.38 -7.36 -7.69
N PRO A 46 7.37 -7.94 -8.92
CA PRO A 46 6.17 -8.02 -9.74
C PRO A 46 5.04 -8.74 -9.00
N HIS A 47 3.79 -8.30 -9.19
CA HIS A 47 2.64 -8.77 -8.39
C HIS A 47 2.41 -10.28 -8.54
N GLU A 48 2.72 -10.84 -9.72
CA GLU A 48 2.65 -12.28 -10.03
C GLU A 48 3.49 -13.11 -9.05
N ARG A 49 4.69 -12.64 -8.70
CA ARG A 49 5.57 -13.31 -7.72
C ARG A 49 5.08 -13.18 -6.28
N ARG A 50 4.04 -12.37 -6.03
CA ARG A 50 3.45 -12.18 -4.69
C ARG A 50 2.22 -13.04 -4.47
N VAL A 51 1.75 -13.78 -5.49
CA VAL A 51 0.63 -14.70 -5.35
C VAL A 51 1.19 -16.03 -4.83
N PRO A 52 0.88 -16.41 -3.59
CA PRO A 52 1.32 -17.68 -3.04
C PRO A 52 0.48 -18.83 -3.64
N GLU A 53 1.11 -19.99 -3.81
CA GLU A 53 0.39 -21.20 -4.19
C GLU A 53 -0.65 -21.58 -3.11
N PRO A 54 -1.79 -22.16 -3.51
CA PRO A 54 -2.76 -22.71 -2.57
C PRO A 54 -2.14 -23.86 -1.76
N ARG A 55 -2.29 -23.83 -0.43
CA ARG A 55 -1.67 -24.80 0.49
C ARG A 55 -2.72 -25.46 1.37
N GLY A 56 -2.59 -26.77 1.51
CA GLY A 56 -3.48 -27.59 2.34
C GLY A 56 -4.92 -27.49 1.88
N ASP A 57 -5.81 -27.18 2.82
CA ASP A 57 -7.26 -27.11 2.59
C ASP A 57 -7.70 -25.82 1.87
N PHE A 58 -6.81 -24.85 1.71
CA PHE A 58 -7.11 -23.53 1.14
C PHE A 58 -6.88 -23.49 -0.37
N LYS A 59 -7.64 -24.27 -1.14
CA LYS A 59 -7.60 -24.25 -2.61
C LYS A 59 -8.42 -23.10 -3.20
N ASP A 60 -9.56 -22.83 -2.58
CA ASP A 60 -10.51 -21.84 -3.06
C ASP A 60 -10.46 -20.55 -2.23
N PRO A 61 -10.68 -19.37 -2.84
CA PRO A 61 -10.73 -18.10 -2.10
C PRO A 61 -11.84 -18.11 -1.04
N VAL A 62 -12.96 -18.78 -1.30
CA VAL A 62 -14.07 -18.98 -0.35
C VAL A 62 -13.57 -19.67 0.91
N SER A 63 -12.81 -20.75 0.76
CA SER A 63 -12.29 -21.56 1.88
C SER A 63 -11.37 -20.73 2.78
N LEU A 64 -10.52 -19.88 2.19
CA LEU A 64 -9.61 -19.01 2.94
C LEU A 64 -10.36 -17.91 3.71
N LEU A 65 -11.37 -17.29 3.07
CA LEU A 65 -12.14 -16.21 3.68
C LEU A 65 -13.08 -16.71 4.78
N ALA A 66 -13.68 -17.89 4.62
CA ALA A 66 -14.58 -18.50 5.60
C ALA A 66 -13.90 -18.75 6.96
N VAL A 67 -12.59 -19.02 6.96
CA VAL A 67 -11.79 -19.22 8.19
C VAL A 67 -11.87 -18.04 9.15
N SER A 68 -12.02 -16.82 8.63
CA SER A 68 -12.05 -15.60 9.45
C SER A 68 -13.25 -15.50 10.39
N LYS A 69 -14.35 -16.22 10.10
CA LYS A 69 -15.64 -16.14 10.82
C LYS A 69 -16.16 -14.70 11.00
N ARG A 70 -15.85 -13.82 10.04
CA ARG A 70 -16.21 -12.37 10.06
C ARG A 70 -17.16 -11.98 8.93
N GLY A 71 -17.82 -12.95 8.29
CA GLY A 71 -18.69 -12.71 7.15
C GLY A 71 -17.89 -12.25 5.93
N LEU A 72 -16.71 -12.85 5.68
CA LEU A 72 -15.91 -12.54 4.49
C LEU A 72 -16.28 -13.44 3.30
N GLU A 73 -16.84 -14.60 3.59
CA GLU A 73 -17.35 -15.60 2.65
C GLU A 73 -18.38 -15.02 1.66
N GLU A 74 -19.21 -14.07 2.12
CA GLU A 74 -20.24 -13.40 1.30
C GLU A 74 -19.65 -12.56 0.16
N PHE A 75 -18.39 -12.13 0.27
CA PHE A 75 -17.72 -11.30 -0.73
C PHE A 75 -16.86 -12.12 -1.69
N ALA A 76 -16.72 -13.43 -1.49
CA ALA A 76 -15.82 -14.27 -2.27
C ALA A 76 -16.15 -14.25 -3.78
N GLU A 77 -17.44 -14.29 -4.12
CA GLU A 77 -17.92 -14.21 -5.51
C GLU A 77 -17.49 -12.91 -6.23
N LYS A 78 -17.45 -11.79 -5.49
CA LYS A 78 -17.04 -10.47 -6.02
C LYS A 78 -15.53 -10.32 -6.09
N VAL A 79 -14.80 -11.06 -5.26
CA VAL A 79 -13.35 -11.03 -5.23
C VAL A 79 -12.77 -11.79 -6.42
N GLY A 80 -13.40 -12.87 -6.87
CA GLY A 80 -13.03 -13.58 -8.09
C GLY A 80 -12.10 -14.76 -7.82
N SER A 81 -11.10 -14.96 -8.67
CA SER A 81 -10.17 -16.09 -8.59
C SER A 81 -9.16 -15.95 -7.44
N TRP A 82 -8.41 -17.02 -7.17
CA TRP A 82 -7.33 -16.99 -6.17
C TRP A 82 -6.29 -15.91 -6.46
N GLU A 83 -5.90 -15.75 -7.72
CA GLU A 83 -4.91 -14.76 -8.14
C GLU A 83 -5.42 -13.32 -7.97
N ASP A 84 -6.71 -13.10 -8.28
CA ASP A 84 -7.36 -11.81 -8.09
C ASP A 84 -7.40 -11.42 -6.62
N LEU A 85 -7.73 -12.37 -5.72
CA LEU A 85 -7.77 -12.14 -4.27
C LEU A 85 -6.44 -11.59 -3.73
N PHE A 86 -5.31 -12.14 -4.18
CA PHE A 86 -3.99 -11.70 -3.72
C PHE A 86 -3.47 -10.44 -4.43
N THR A 87 -4.02 -10.11 -5.60
CA THR A 87 -3.62 -8.94 -6.38
C THR A 87 -4.40 -7.69 -5.96
N LYS A 88 -5.65 -7.84 -5.53
CA LYS A 88 -6.55 -6.70 -5.25
C LYS A 88 -6.03 -5.75 -4.19
N SER A 89 -6.23 -4.47 -4.44
CA SER A 89 -5.90 -3.41 -3.50
C SER A 89 -7.01 -3.21 -2.45
N GLY A 90 -6.66 -2.54 -1.35
CA GLY A 90 -7.65 -2.23 -0.30
C GLY A 90 -8.78 -1.31 -0.76
N ALA A 91 -8.61 -0.57 -1.86
CA ALA A 91 -9.65 0.26 -2.46
C ALA A 91 -10.65 -0.60 -3.24
N GLU A 92 -10.16 -1.49 -4.11
CA GLU A 92 -10.96 -2.44 -4.89
C GLU A 92 -11.80 -3.36 -3.99
N LEU A 93 -11.24 -3.81 -2.86
CA LEU A 93 -11.99 -4.59 -1.88
C LEU A 93 -13.18 -3.82 -1.27
N ARG A 94 -13.07 -2.49 -1.15
CA ARG A 94 -14.19 -1.65 -0.66
C ARG A 94 -15.23 -1.43 -1.75
N GLU A 95 -14.80 -1.31 -3.00
CA GLU A 95 -15.70 -1.27 -4.16
C GLU A 95 -16.50 -2.57 -4.30
N ALA A 96 -15.92 -3.72 -3.94
CA ALA A 96 -16.62 -4.99 -3.82
C ALA A 96 -17.66 -5.04 -2.68
N GLY A 97 -17.77 -3.98 -1.86
CA GLY A 97 -18.76 -3.84 -0.79
C GLY A 97 -18.26 -4.22 0.60
N MET A 98 -16.95 -4.49 0.78
CA MET A 98 -16.40 -4.75 2.11
C MET A 98 -16.32 -3.46 2.93
N THR A 99 -16.63 -3.54 4.23
CA THR A 99 -16.37 -2.42 5.14
C THR A 99 -14.87 -2.16 5.30
N ILE A 100 -14.48 -0.95 5.72
CA ILE A 100 -13.07 -0.59 5.95
C ILE A 100 -12.36 -1.58 6.90
N LYS A 101 -13.07 -2.07 7.92
CA LYS A 101 -12.55 -3.04 8.90
C LYS A 101 -12.33 -4.41 8.27
N GLN A 102 -13.28 -4.89 7.46
CA GLN A 102 -13.19 -6.16 6.75
C GLN A 102 -12.06 -6.13 5.72
N SER A 103 -11.96 -5.06 4.92
CA SER A 103 -10.88 -4.85 3.94
C SER A 103 -9.49 -4.88 4.61
N LYS A 104 -9.29 -4.13 5.69
CA LYS A 104 -8.01 -4.13 6.44
C LYS A 104 -7.68 -5.51 7.02
N TYR A 105 -8.67 -6.21 7.56
CA TYR A 105 -8.49 -7.54 8.12
C TYR A 105 -8.16 -8.58 7.05
N CYS A 106 -8.84 -8.52 5.90
CA CYS A 106 -8.60 -9.39 4.76
C CYS A 106 -7.14 -9.27 4.29
N LEU A 107 -6.65 -8.06 4.04
CA LEU A 107 -5.26 -7.83 3.62
C LEU A 107 -4.26 -8.33 4.67
N TRP A 108 -4.54 -8.12 5.96
CA TRP A 108 -3.70 -8.66 7.02
C TRP A 108 -3.68 -10.21 7.02
N LEU A 109 -4.82 -10.85 6.80
CA LEU A 109 -4.92 -12.31 6.73
C LEU A 109 -4.14 -12.87 5.52
N LEU A 110 -4.27 -12.24 4.35
CA LEU A 110 -3.52 -12.60 3.15
C LEU A 110 -2.01 -12.44 3.36
N GLU A 111 -1.59 -11.39 4.07
CA GLU A 111 -0.19 -11.17 4.41
C GLU A 111 0.34 -12.24 5.39
N LYS A 112 -0.48 -12.65 6.36
CA LYS A 112 -0.13 -13.77 7.25
C LYS A 112 -0.02 -15.09 6.50
N TYR A 113 -0.90 -15.31 5.52
CA TYR A 113 -0.78 -16.44 4.63
C TYR A 113 0.52 -16.37 3.83
N ARG A 114 0.87 -15.23 3.21
CA ARG A 114 2.16 -15.06 2.49
C ARG A 114 3.39 -15.38 3.36
N GLN A 115 3.34 -15.02 4.64
CA GLN A 115 4.40 -15.32 5.61
C GLN A 115 4.49 -16.79 6.03
N GLY A 116 3.59 -17.65 5.53
CA GLY A 116 3.60 -19.09 5.84
C GLY A 116 2.78 -19.50 7.06
N PHE A 117 2.05 -18.57 7.68
CA PHE A 117 1.19 -18.93 8.81
C PHE A 117 -0.10 -19.60 8.33
N ASN A 118 -0.57 -20.59 9.09
CA ASN A 118 -1.87 -21.20 8.85
C ASN A 118 -3.00 -20.22 9.25
N PRO A 119 -3.89 -19.83 8.32
CA PRO A 119 -4.94 -18.85 8.58
C PRO A 119 -5.94 -19.33 9.63
N ALA A 120 -6.16 -20.64 9.79
CA ALA A 120 -7.08 -21.20 10.80
C ALA A 120 -6.61 -20.94 12.23
N VAL A 121 -5.29 -20.91 12.44
CA VAL A 121 -4.67 -20.63 13.75
C VAL A 121 -4.59 -19.12 14.00
N VAL A 122 -4.36 -18.34 12.94
CA VAL A 122 -4.15 -16.89 13.04
C VAL A 122 -5.48 -16.11 13.09
N ALA A 123 -6.56 -16.67 12.58
CA ALA A 123 -7.85 -15.99 12.50
C ALA A 123 -8.42 -15.64 13.87
N ILE A 124 -8.46 -14.33 14.16
CA ILE A 124 -9.09 -13.80 15.37
C ILE A 124 -10.61 -13.68 15.15
N PRO A 125 -11.46 -14.45 15.87
CA PRO A 125 -12.90 -14.37 15.73
C PRO A 125 -13.45 -13.01 16.20
N PRO A 126 -14.66 -12.60 15.77
CA PRO A 126 -15.30 -11.40 16.26
C PRO A 126 -15.54 -11.51 17.77
N LYS A 127 -15.28 -10.41 18.49
CA LYS A 127 -15.56 -10.37 19.92
C LYS A 127 -17.06 -10.53 20.15
N PRO A 128 -17.50 -11.43 21.04
CA PRO A 128 -18.91 -11.60 21.32
C PRO A 128 -19.50 -10.31 21.89
N LYS A 129 -20.78 -10.07 21.60
CA LYS A 129 -21.49 -8.89 22.14
C LYS A 129 -21.53 -8.97 23.66
N LYS A 130 -21.31 -7.84 24.32
CA LYS A 130 -21.39 -7.75 25.78
C LYS A 130 -22.81 -8.14 26.24
N LYS A 131 -22.92 -9.17 27.08
CA LYS A 131 -24.21 -9.64 27.63
C LYS A 131 -24.89 -8.59 28.52
N PHE A 132 -24.12 -7.91 29.37
CA PHE A 132 -24.63 -6.94 30.34
C PHE A 132 -23.95 -5.56 30.19
N ARG A 133 -24.73 -4.49 30.04
CA ARG A 133 -24.21 -3.11 30.03
C ARG A 133 -23.96 -2.66 31.49
N GLY A 134 -22.91 -1.87 31.75
CA GLY A 134 -22.53 -1.43 33.11
C GLY A 134 -21.42 -2.24 33.79
N TRP A 135 -21.05 -1.84 35.01
CA TRP A 135 -20.07 -2.48 35.90
C TRP A 135 -20.74 -2.85 37.24
N GLY A 136 -20.38 -4.03 37.77
CA GLY A 136 -20.77 -4.50 39.10
C GLY A 136 -22.12 -5.24 39.19
N PRO A 137 -22.43 -5.84 40.36
CA PRO A 137 -23.61 -6.69 40.57
C PRO A 137 -24.96 -5.96 40.44
N LYS A 138 -24.91 -4.62 40.43
CA LYS A 138 -26.05 -3.72 40.43
C LYS A 138 -26.75 -3.62 39.08
N ILE A 139 -26.14 -4.07 37.98
CA ILE A 139 -26.78 -4.05 36.66
C ILE A 139 -26.76 -5.46 36.08
N GLN A 140 -27.91 -6.12 36.13
CA GLN A 140 -28.13 -7.47 35.61
C GLN A 140 -29.21 -7.42 34.52
N HIS A 141 -29.00 -8.11 33.41
CA HIS A 141 -29.98 -8.19 32.31
C HIS A 141 -30.51 -6.83 31.79
N GLY A 142 -29.73 -5.75 31.93
CA GLY A 142 -30.15 -4.40 31.53
C GLY A 142 -31.02 -3.68 32.56
N VAL A 143 -31.33 -4.33 33.68
CA VAL A 143 -32.07 -3.75 34.81
C VAL A 143 -31.09 -3.41 35.94
N ARG A 144 -31.27 -2.24 36.54
CA ARG A 144 -30.53 -1.86 37.74
C ARG A 144 -31.19 -2.55 38.94
N VAL A 145 -30.53 -3.57 39.48
CA VAL A 145 -30.94 -4.26 40.71
C VAL A 145 -30.79 -3.26 41.86
N LYS A 146 -31.91 -2.89 42.48
CA LYS A 146 -31.92 -2.12 43.73
C LYS A 146 -31.89 -3.13 44.88
N ARG A 147 -31.03 -2.88 45.86
CA ARG A 147 -30.93 -3.69 47.08
C ARG A 147 -32.08 -3.34 48.01
#